data_AF-A0A090S350-F1
#
_entry.id   AF-A0A090S350-F1
#
_cell.length_a   1.000
_cell.length_b   1.000
_cell.length_c   1.000
_cell.angle_alpha   90.00
_cell.angle_beta   90.00
_cell.angle_gamma   90.00
#
_symmetry.space_group_name_H-M   'P 1'
#
loop_
_entity.id
_entity.type
_entity.pdbx_description
1 polymer ?
#
loop_
_entity_poly.entity_id
_entity_poly.type
_entity_poly.pdbx_seq_one_letter_code
_entity_poly.pdbx_strand_id
1 'polypeptide(L)'
;MRFFVYAPDIEGVHLRGGKVARGGLRWSDRQEDFRTEILGLVKAQQVKNTVIVPVGAKGGFVCKRQPQLSSRDEIFAEGQRCYKQFIRALLDVSDNIIEGEVIPPKSVVRHDEDDPYLVVAADKGTATFSDLANSVSDEYNFWLGDAFASGGSNGYDHKAMGITAKGGWESVKRHFREMGIDCQNEDFTAIGVGDMAGDVFGNGMLLSKHIKLQAAFNHMHIFIDPNPESSAKSWEERKRLFDLPRSSWEDYDPKLISKGGGVFARRAKSITLTPEIQKMLGTKKASMAPNDLIKMILSMEVDLLWNGGIGTYVKSSSETHTDVGDRANDVLRINGSELKAKVVGEGGNLGMTQLGRIEYALAGGRVNTDFVDNVGGVDCSDNEVNIKIFLNGLVSNGDLTVKQRNQILESMEDEVGEIVLDDAYCQSESISVTEFQGVSLVKEQIRFIHTLEKAGHLDRALEYIPSDEDLLEREKQGIGMTRPELSVLVAYGKMVLKEELVTDEIANDPYHQQQLTQYFPSELRRNYMESMPNHPLRAEIISTMLANQMVNEMGCNFVTRLQEETGATVLILLMLMRHLVRFTVLPTHLSKSESLIMWRAQKLSMSCCSLFAEHFVD
;
A
#
# COMPACT_ATOMS: atom_id res chain seq x y z
N MET A 1 -8.91 20.19 -1.57
CA MET A 1 -8.57 21.30 -0.64
C MET A 1 -7.06 21.42 -0.49
N ARG A 2 -6.51 22.62 -0.34
CA ARG A 2 -5.05 22.85 -0.26
C ARG A 2 -4.74 23.83 0.87
N PHE A 3 -4.02 23.38 1.90
CA PHE A 3 -3.43 24.27 2.89
C PHE A 3 -2.10 24.78 2.36
N PHE A 4 -1.84 26.07 2.55
CA PHE A 4 -0.55 26.69 2.33
C PHE A 4 -0.14 27.44 3.58
N VAL A 5 1.04 27.10 4.11
CA VAL A 5 1.58 27.68 5.33
C VAL A 5 2.87 28.41 4.99
N TYR A 6 2.97 29.67 5.42
CA TYR A 6 4.18 30.47 5.27
C TYR A 6 4.44 31.26 6.54
N ALA A 7 5.66 31.14 7.06
CA ALA A 7 6.19 31.97 8.12
C ALA A 7 7.67 32.29 7.83
N PRO A 8 8.31 33.22 8.57
CA PRO A 8 9.73 33.54 8.39
C PRO A 8 10.67 32.34 8.51
N ASP A 9 10.26 31.30 9.23
CA ASP A 9 11.08 30.14 9.59
C ASP A 9 10.56 28.79 9.04
N ILE A 10 9.32 28.75 8.53
CA ILE A 10 8.73 27.56 7.93
C ILE A 10 7.97 27.89 6.64
N GLU A 11 7.93 26.93 5.73
CA GLU A 11 6.96 26.89 4.64
C GLU A 11 6.43 25.48 4.49
N GLY A 12 5.15 25.33 4.15
CA GLY A 12 4.55 24.01 4.00
C GLY A 12 3.29 24.03 3.15
N VAL A 13 2.94 22.85 2.64
CA VAL A 13 1.68 22.60 1.92
C VAL A 13 1.06 21.31 2.45
N HIS A 14 -0.28 21.25 2.47
CA HIS A 14 -1.03 20.01 2.69
C HIS A 14 -2.12 19.89 1.63
N LEU A 15 -2.03 18.87 0.79
CA LEU A 15 -2.91 18.62 -0.35
C LEU A 15 -3.85 17.47 0.00
N ARG A 16 -5.16 17.66 -0.18
CA ARG A 16 -6.19 16.65 0.06
C ARG A 16 -7.01 16.37 -1.19
N GLY A 17 -7.24 15.08 -1.46
CA GLY A 17 -8.14 14.61 -2.51
C GLY A 17 -9.63 14.83 -2.21
N GLY A 18 -10.01 14.93 -0.93
CA GLY A 18 -11.40 15.06 -0.50
C GLY A 18 -11.54 15.58 0.94
N LYS A 19 -12.78 15.55 1.46
CA LYS A 19 -13.08 15.90 2.86
C LYS A 19 -12.43 14.95 3.85
N VAL A 20 -12.77 13.67 3.72
CA VAL A 20 -12.18 12.58 4.49
C VAL A 20 -10.93 12.13 3.75
N ALA A 21 -9.78 12.71 4.10
CA ALA A 21 -8.52 12.47 3.41
C ALA A 21 -7.37 12.29 4.40
N ARG A 22 -6.39 11.46 4.00
CA ARG A 22 -5.31 11.04 4.88
C ARG A 22 -3.99 10.87 4.15
N GLY A 23 -2.91 11.32 4.78
CA GLY A 23 -1.58 10.87 4.42
C GLY A 23 -0.44 11.57 5.16
N GLY A 24 0.77 11.15 4.78
CA GLY A 24 1.99 11.49 5.50
C GLY A 24 2.39 12.96 5.40
N LEU A 25 2.99 13.50 6.47
CA LEU A 25 3.63 14.82 6.51
C LEU A 25 5.15 14.69 6.37
N ARG A 26 5.71 15.08 5.22
CA ARG A 26 7.15 14.99 4.93
C ARG A 26 7.91 16.21 5.44
N TRP A 27 8.99 15.98 6.18
CA TRP A 27 10.02 17.00 6.35
C TRP A 27 10.96 16.94 5.15
N SER A 28 10.82 17.92 4.25
CA SER A 28 11.59 17.98 3.01
C SER A 28 12.89 18.76 3.20
N ASP A 29 13.96 18.26 2.58
CA ASP A 29 15.24 18.95 2.39
C ASP A 29 15.29 19.78 1.10
N ARG A 30 14.22 19.76 0.28
CA ARG A 30 14.14 20.39 -1.04
C ARG A 30 13.49 21.78 -0.99
N GLN A 31 14.18 22.77 -0.43
CA GLN A 31 13.61 24.11 -0.24
C GLN A 31 13.04 24.76 -1.51
N GLU A 32 13.64 24.53 -2.67
CA GLU A 32 13.26 25.18 -3.93
C GLU A 32 12.03 24.54 -4.60
N ASP A 33 11.82 23.23 -4.46
CA ASP A 33 10.80 22.50 -5.21
C ASP A 33 9.99 21.47 -4.39
N PHE A 34 10.00 21.57 -3.05
CA PHE A 34 9.23 20.67 -2.18
C PHE A 34 7.73 20.62 -2.56
N ARG A 35 7.15 21.72 -3.07
CA ARG A 35 5.72 21.72 -3.47
C ARG A 35 5.47 20.75 -4.62
N THR A 36 6.39 20.65 -5.58
CA THR A 36 6.33 19.69 -6.68
C THR A 36 6.54 18.26 -6.16
N GLU A 37 7.46 18.09 -5.20
CA GLU A 37 7.63 16.81 -4.49
C GLU A 37 6.32 16.36 -3.83
N ILE A 38 5.69 17.22 -3.01
CA ILE A 38 4.44 16.89 -2.31
C ILE A 38 3.28 16.65 -3.30
N LEU A 39 3.23 17.39 -4.41
CA LEU A 39 2.24 17.15 -5.47
C LEU A 39 2.42 15.77 -6.13
N GLY A 40 3.66 15.31 -6.36
CA GLY A 40 3.91 13.96 -6.85
C GLY A 40 3.48 12.89 -5.85
N LEU A 41 3.77 13.10 -4.57
CA LEU A 41 3.46 12.15 -3.50
C LEU A 41 1.95 12.03 -3.21
N VAL A 42 1.19 13.13 -3.28
CA VAL A 42 -0.28 13.05 -3.06
C VAL A 42 -0.96 12.22 -4.14
N LYS A 43 -0.46 12.24 -5.38
CA LYS A 43 -0.97 11.40 -6.48
C LYS A 43 -0.80 9.92 -6.18
N ALA A 44 0.43 9.51 -5.82
CA ALA A 44 0.68 8.14 -5.40
C ALA A 44 -0.18 7.72 -4.18
N GLN A 45 -0.44 8.66 -3.26
CA GLN A 45 -1.30 8.39 -2.10
C GLN A 45 -2.77 8.17 -2.47
N GLN A 46 -3.28 8.77 -3.56
CA GLN A 46 -4.67 8.51 -4.00
C GLN A 46 -4.88 7.04 -4.32
N VAL A 47 -3.97 6.47 -5.11
CA VAL A 47 -4.04 5.07 -5.56
C VAL A 47 -3.75 4.10 -4.41
N LYS A 48 -2.89 4.49 -3.46
CA LYS A 48 -2.60 3.70 -2.26
C LYS A 48 -3.78 3.61 -1.28
N ASN A 49 -4.57 4.68 -1.17
CA ASN A 49 -5.69 4.71 -0.23
C ASN A 49 -6.98 4.07 -0.80
N THR A 50 -6.91 3.37 -1.93
CA THR A 50 -8.12 2.85 -2.60
C THR A 50 -8.85 1.79 -1.82
N VAL A 51 -8.18 1.03 -0.96
CA VAL A 51 -8.83 0.03 -0.10
C VAL A 51 -9.39 0.57 1.21
N ILE A 52 -8.96 1.77 1.63
CA ILE A 52 -9.35 2.36 2.92
C ILE A 52 -10.40 3.47 2.77
N VAL A 53 -10.94 3.91 3.91
CA VAL A 53 -11.98 4.94 3.98
C VAL A 53 -11.51 6.30 3.43
N PRO A 54 -10.43 6.92 3.95
CA PRO A 54 -10.03 8.25 3.51
C PRO A 54 -9.35 8.23 2.14
N VAL A 55 -9.66 9.21 1.29
CA VAL A 55 -8.90 9.42 0.04
C VAL A 55 -7.48 9.93 0.34
N GLY A 56 -6.63 10.01 -0.69
CA GLY A 56 -5.24 10.41 -0.52
C GLY A 56 -5.09 11.86 -0.03
N ALA A 57 -4.15 12.07 0.88
CA ALA A 57 -3.60 13.39 1.21
C ALA A 57 -2.08 13.33 1.30
N LYS A 58 -1.43 14.48 1.18
CA LYS A 58 0.00 14.59 1.49
C LYS A 58 0.33 15.98 1.96
N GLY A 59 1.10 16.05 3.03
CA GLY A 59 1.72 17.29 3.46
C GLY A 59 3.22 17.26 3.37
N GLY A 60 3.82 18.44 3.34
CA GLY A 60 5.22 18.57 3.61
C GLY A 60 5.60 19.99 3.93
N PHE A 61 6.69 20.11 4.68
CA PHE A 61 7.21 21.38 5.16
C PHE A 61 8.74 21.41 5.06
N VAL A 62 9.27 22.62 5.02
CA VAL A 62 10.70 22.91 5.00
C VAL A 62 11.07 23.81 6.18
N CYS A 63 12.15 23.48 6.86
CA CYS A 63 12.71 24.27 7.96
C CYS A 63 13.69 25.31 7.39
N LYS A 64 13.29 26.59 7.28
CA LYS A 64 14.11 27.62 6.63
C LYS A 64 15.41 27.92 7.37
N ARG A 65 15.44 27.68 8.69
CA ARG A 65 16.62 27.86 9.54
C ARG A 65 17.58 26.66 9.54
N GLN A 66 17.15 25.49 9.05
CA GLN A 66 17.96 24.27 9.06
C GLN A 66 19.36 24.44 8.46
N PRO A 67 19.58 25.18 7.34
CA PRO A 67 20.92 25.41 6.80
C PRO A 67 21.88 26.17 7.73
N GLN A 68 21.36 26.84 8.76
CA GLN A 68 22.13 27.60 9.75
C GLN A 68 22.54 26.72 10.94
N LEU A 69 22.04 25.49 11.03
CA LEU A 69 22.29 24.54 12.13
C LEU A 69 23.34 23.51 11.70
N SER A 70 24.17 23.07 12.65
CA SER A 70 25.30 22.20 12.34
C SER A 70 25.29 20.88 13.11
N SER A 71 24.71 20.85 14.32
CA SER A 71 24.59 19.62 15.08
C SER A 71 23.32 18.84 14.74
N ARG A 72 23.39 17.51 14.82
CA ARG A 72 22.26 16.62 14.57
C ARG A 72 21.09 16.91 15.51
N ASP A 73 21.39 17.18 16.78
CA ASP A 73 20.39 17.42 17.81
C ASP A 73 19.67 18.76 17.59
N GLU A 74 20.39 19.83 17.21
CA GLU A 74 19.79 21.11 16.83
C GLU A 74 18.87 20.97 15.62
N ILE A 75 19.33 20.26 14.57
CA ILE A 75 18.55 20.03 13.35
C ILE A 75 17.26 19.27 13.70
N PHE A 76 17.37 18.20 14.49
CA PHE A 76 16.22 17.39 14.87
C PHE A 76 15.23 18.18 15.74
N ALA A 77 15.72 18.96 16.71
CA ALA A 77 14.89 19.84 17.52
C ALA A 77 14.16 20.91 16.68
N GLU A 78 14.84 21.50 15.69
CA GLU A 78 14.22 22.43 14.75
C GLU A 78 13.15 21.75 13.89
N GLY A 79 13.38 20.52 13.45
CA GLY A 79 12.39 19.69 12.76
C GLY A 79 11.13 19.46 13.60
N GLN A 80 11.29 19.08 14.86
CA GLN A 80 10.17 18.92 15.79
C GLN A 80 9.40 20.23 16.01
N ARG A 81 10.11 21.35 16.17
CA ARG A 81 9.51 22.68 16.35
C ARG A 81 8.70 23.10 15.12
N CYS A 82 9.29 22.97 13.93
CA CYS A 82 8.61 23.30 12.66
C CYS A 82 7.41 22.39 12.41
N TYR A 83 7.53 21.09 12.71
CA TYR A 83 6.42 20.14 12.61
C TYR A 83 5.22 20.55 13.47
N LYS A 84 5.46 20.88 14.75
CA LYS A 84 4.39 21.39 15.63
C LYS A 84 3.78 22.67 15.07
N GLN A 85 4.61 23.62 14.63
CA GLN A 85 4.13 24.88 14.05
C GLN A 85 3.28 24.66 12.80
N PHE A 86 3.67 23.70 11.96
CA PHE A 86 2.92 23.33 10.77
C PHE A 86 1.54 22.77 11.13
N ILE A 87 1.48 21.81 12.06
CA ILE A 87 0.19 21.23 12.52
C ILE A 87 -0.71 22.30 13.14
N ARG A 88 -0.16 23.17 13.99
CA ARG A 88 -0.90 24.32 14.54
C ARG A 88 -1.52 25.17 13.44
N ALA A 89 -0.73 25.50 12.41
CA ALA A 89 -1.22 26.26 11.27
C ALA A 89 -2.32 25.54 10.46
N LEU A 90 -2.32 24.20 10.42
CA LEU A 90 -3.42 23.43 9.81
C LEU A 90 -4.69 23.49 10.67
N LEU A 91 -4.56 23.31 11.99
CA LEU A 91 -5.68 23.34 12.93
C LEU A 91 -6.28 24.74 13.10
N ASP A 92 -5.48 25.80 12.99
CA ASP A 92 -5.94 27.20 13.05
C ASP A 92 -6.96 27.57 11.96
N VAL A 93 -7.04 26.78 10.89
CA VAL A 93 -7.94 27.00 9.74
C VAL A 93 -8.84 25.80 9.44
N SER A 94 -8.89 24.79 10.32
CA SER A 94 -9.78 23.63 10.20
C SER A 94 -10.94 23.76 11.19
N ASP A 95 -12.14 23.35 10.79
CA ASP A 95 -13.27 23.28 11.73
C ASP A 95 -13.01 22.20 12.79
N ASN A 96 -13.65 22.29 13.96
CA ASN A 96 -13.55 21.29 15.02
C ASN A 96 -14.94 20.73 15.37
N ILE A 97 -15.02 19.60 16.08
CA ILE A 97 -16.27 19.08 16.65
C ILE A 97 -16.19 19.17 18.17
N ILE A 98 -17.09 19.94 18.78
CA ILE A 98 -17.17 20.06 20.25
C ILE A 98 -18.59 19.73 20.64
N GLU A 99 -18.76 18.72 21.51
CA GLU A 99 -20.08 18.26 21.98
C GLU A 99 -21.03 17.87 20.83
N GLY A 100 -20.49 17.36 19.72
CA GLY A 100 -21.25 16.94 18.54
C GLY A 100 -21.54 18.06 17.53
N GLU A 101 -21.21 19.31 17.86
CA GLU A 101 -21.43 20.46 16.99
C GLU A 101 -20.15 20.89 16.27
N VAL A 102 -20.27 21.28 15.00
CA VAL A 102 -19.14 21.81 14.22
C VAL A 102 -18.86 23.25 14.64
N ILE A 103 -17.65 23.49 15.13
CA ILE A 103 -17.19 24.80 15.60
C ILE A 103 -16.12 25.33 14.62
N PRO A 104 -16.41 26.43 13.91
CA PRO A 104 -15.44 27.03 13.00
C PRO A 104 -14.35 27.85 13.71
N PRO A 105 -13.17 28.05 13.08
CA PRO A 105 -12.13 28.92 13.60
C PRO A 105 -12.58 30.38 13.71
N LYS A 106 -12.19 31.06 14.80
CA LYS A 106 -12.67 32.42 15.12
C LYS A 106 -12.19 33.52 14.16
N SER A 107 -10.99 33.37 13.61
CA SER A 107 -10.30 34.42 12.83
C SER A 107 -10.21 34.07 11.34
N VAL A 108 -11.14 33.26 10.82
CA VAL A 108 -11.14 32.77 9.45
C VAL A 108 -12.42 33.22 8.74
N VAL A 109 -12.26 33.81 7.56
CA VAL A 109 -13.39 34.06 6.65
C VAL A 109 -13.64 32.79 5.86
N ARG A 110 -14.81 32.19 6.05
CA ARG A 110 -15.19 30.92 5.46
C ARG A 110 -15.90 31.15 4.14
N HIS A 111 -15.36 30.56 3.08
CA HIS A 111 -15.99 30.51 1.76
C HIS A 111 -16.48 29.11 1.39
N ASP A 112 -15.98 28.10 2.09
CA ASP A 112 -16.27 26.70 1.90
C ASP A 112 -17.28 26.20 2.96
N GLU A 113 -17.76 24.98 2.75
CA GLU A 113 -18.58 24.22 3.71
C GLU A 113 -17.78 23.71 4.92
N ASP A 114 -18.49 23.11 5.87
CA ASP A 114 -17.90 22.53 7.08
C ASP A 114 -16.88 21.42 6.73
N ASP A 115 -15.69 21.51 7.35
CA ASP A 115 -14.57 20.59 7.14
C ASP A 115 -13.81 20.27 8.44
N PRO A 116 -14.41 19.46 9.34
CA PRO A 116 -13.79 19.15 10.63
C PRO A 116 -12.79 17.99 10.57
N TYR A 117 -12.67 17.28 9.44
CA TYR A 117 -11.83 16.08 9.34
C TYR A 117 -10.41 16.42 8.87
N LEU A 118 -9.42 16.18 9.74
CA LEU A 118 -8.00 16.31 9.44
C LEU A 118 -7.21 15.21 10.14
N VAL A 119 -6.80 14.19 9.39
CA VAL A 119 -5.90 13.11 9.88
C VAL A 119 -4.56 13.20 9.17
N VAL A 120 -3.49 13.09 9.95
CA VAL A 120 -2.11 13.12 9.47
C VAL A 120 -1.42 11.78 9.73
N ALA A 121 -0.39 11.47 8.96
CA ALA A 121 0.45 10.31 9.20
C ALA A 121 1.93 10.69 9.18
N ALA A 122 2.78 9.79 9.66
CA ALA A 122 4.21 9.95 9.54
C ALA A 122 4.71 9.71 8.10
N ASP A 123 5.81 10.36 7.73
CA ASP A 123 6.52 10.18 6.46
C ASP A 123 8.05 10.33 6.68
N LYS A 124 8.81 10.46 5.58
CA LYS A 124 10.25 10.73 5.62
C LYS A 124 10.52 11.98 6.48
N GLY A 125 11.40 11.81 7.46
CA GLY A 125 11.82 12.85 8.41
C GLY A 125 10.86 13.04 9.60
N THR A 126 9.69 12.39 9.62
CA THR A 126 8.69 12.52 10.69
C THR A 126 8.23 11.17 11.25
N ALA A 127 8.95 10.08 10.92
CA ALA A 127 8.61 8.70 11.30
C ALA A 127 8.26 8.50 12.79
N THR A 128 8.86 9.28 13.70
CA THR A 128 8.64 9.17 15.15
C THR A 128 7.79 10.31 15.72
N PHE A 129 7.05 11.06 14.88
CA PHE A 129 6.37 12.30 15.28
C PHE A 129 4.86 12.14 15.49
N SER A 130 4.30 10.91 15.48
CA SER A 130 2.86 10.69 15.69
C SER A 130 2.39 11.22 17.07
N ASP A 131 3.12 10.90 18.15
CA ASP A 131 2.81 11.45 19.48
C ASP A 131 2.96 12.97 19.54
N LEU A 132 3.88 13.52 18.74
CA LEU A 132 4.05 14.96 18.63
C LEU A 132 2.83 15.61 17.99
N ALA A 133 2.27 15.00 16.94
CA ALA A 133 1.04 15.45 16.31
C ALA A 133 -0.16 15.35 17.24
N ASN A 134 -0.33 14.19 17.90
CA ASN A 134 -1.41 13.97 18.86
C ASN A 134 -1.33 14.94 20.04
N SER A 135 -0.13 15.27 20.53
CA SER A 135 0.01 16.29 21.58
C SER A 135 -0.48 17.68 21.15
N VAL A 136 -0.35 18.05 19.87
CA VAL A 136 -0.88 19.32 19.36
C VAL A 136 -2.39 19.23 19.15
N SER A 137 -2.91 18.09 18.70
CA SER A 137 -4.36 17.81 18.64
C SER A 137 -5.02 18.03 20.02
N ASP A 138 -4.40 17.47 21.06
CA ASP A 138 -4.86 17.62 22.45
C ASP A 138 -4.78 19.08 22.95
N GLU A 139 -3.71 19.82 22.61
CA GLU A 139 -3.58 21.27 22.92
C GLU A 139 -4.76 22.08 22.34
N TYR A 140 -5.29 21.67 21.19
CA TYR A 140 -6.40 22.34 20.49
C TYR A 140 -7.77 21.83 20.93
N ASN A 141 -7.83 20.84 21.82
CA ASN A 141 -9.05 20.08 22.11
C ASN A 141 -9.73 19.63 20.81
N PHE A 142 -8.93 19.16 19.86
CA PHE A 142 -9.41 18.72 18.56
C PHE A 142 -10.10 17.36 18.71
N TRP A 143 -11.27 17.21 18.10
CA TRP A 143 -12.19 16.09 18.38
C TRP A 143 -11.63 14.69 18.11
N LEU A 144 -10.63 14.58 17.22
CA LEU A 144 -9.96 13.32 16.96
C LEU A 144 -9.04 12.87 18.10
N GLY A 145 -8.56 13.78 18.96
CA GLY A 145 -7.60 13.48 20.01
C GLY A 145 -6.38 12.72 19.47
N ASP A 146 -6.10 11.54 20.00
CA ASP A 146 -5.01 10.66 19.57
C ASP A 146 -5.33 9.76 18.35
N ALA A 147 -6.48 9.96 17.71
CA ALA A 147 -6.80 9.48 16.37
C ALA A 147 -6.32 10.44 15.27
N PHE A 148 -5.88 11.66 15.64
CA PHE A 148 -5.38 12.66 14.71
C PHE A 148 -4.16 12.18 13.91
N ALA A 149 -3.26 11.46 14.57
CA ALA A 149 -2.14 10.75 13.96
C ALA A 149 -2.07 9.30 14.44
N SER A 150 -2.05 8.38 13.48
CA SER A 150 -1.92 6.94 13.71
C SER A 150 -0.49 6.51 14.05
N GLY A 151 -0.33 5.36 14.70
CA GLY A 151 1.00 4.79 15.03
C GLY A 151 1.74 5.57 16.13
N GLY A 152 1.01 6.26 17.00
CA GLY A 152 1.54 6.83 18.25
C GLY A 152 1.69 5.78 19.35
N SER A 153 2.03 6.19 20.57
CA SER A 153 2.29 5.32 21.73
C SER A 153 1.12 4.42 22.14
N ASN A 154 -0.10 4.81 21.77
CA ASN A 154 -1.32 4.03 22.01
C ASN A 154 -1.86 3.37 20.72
N GLY A 155 -1.13 3.43 19.61
CA GLY A 155 -1.50 2.83 18.33
C GLY A 155 -0.89 1.45 18.14
N TYR A 156 -1.15 0.84 16.99
CA TYR A 156 -0.57 -0.45 16.66
C TYR A 156 0.86 -0.30 16.13
N ASP A 157 1.79 -1.11 16.63
CA ASP A 157 3.17 -1.10 16.15
C ASP A 157 3.27 -1.95 14.87
N HIS A 158 3.24 -1.28 13.72
CA HIS A 158 3.28 -1.95 12.41
C HIS A 158 4.51 -2.83 12.22
N LYS A 159 5.65 -2.50 12.85
CA LYS A 159 6.88 -3.29 12.75
C LYS A 159 6.78 -4.54 13.62
N ALA A 160 6.27 -4.40 14.85
CA ALA A 160 6.04 -5.54 15.74
C ALA A 160 5.00 -6.50 15.15
N MET A 161 3.91 -5.96 14.60
CA MET A 161 2.91 -6.73 13.86
C MET A 161 3.47 -7.32 12.55
N GLY A 162 4.45 -6.64 11.93
CA GLY A 162 4.97 -6.95 10.61
C GLY A 162 3.93 -6.81 9.48
N ILE A 163 2.90 -5.99 9.71
CA ILE A 163 1.66 -6.02 8.91
C ILE A 163 1.88 -5.62 7.44
N THR A 164 2.76 -4.65 7.19
CA THR A 164 3.12 -4.25 5.82
C THR A 164 3.78 -5.38 5.05
N ALA A 165 4.71 -6.10 5.68
CA ALA A 165 5.39 -7.23 5.05
C ALA A 165 4.46 -8.43 4.86
N LYS A 166 3.62 -8.73 5.86
CA LYS A 166 2.62 -9.79 5.79
C LYS A 166 1.62 -9.54 4.66
N GLY A 167 1.12 -8.30 4.51
CA GLY A 167 0.25 -7.91 3.41
C GLY A 167 0.88 -8.15 2.03
N GLY A 168 2.13 -7.70 1.82
CA GLY A 168 2.84 -7.94 0.56
C GLY A 168 3.14 -9.41 0.31
N TRP A 169 3.27 -10.19 1.38
CA TRP A 169 3.47 -11.62 1.30
C TRP A 169 2.21 -12.37 0.86
N GLU A 170 1.00 -11.81 1.02
CA GLU A 170 -0.21 -12.40 0.43
C GLU A 170 -0.13 -12.43 -1.10
N SER A 171 0.38 -11.36 -1.72
CA SER A 171 0.67 -11.32 -3.17
C SER A 171 1.77 -12.31 -3.55
N VAL A 172 2.86 -12.38 -2.78
CA VAL A 172 3.95 -13.35 -3.03
C VAL A 172 3.41 -14.79 -3.00
N LYS A 173 2.66 -15.15 -1.96
CA LYS A 173 2.03 -16.47 -1.85
C LYS A 173 1.12 -16.76 -3.03
N ARG A 174 0.35 -15.77 -3.50
CA ARG A 174 -0.52 -15.92 -4.67
C ARG A 174 0.26 -16.18 -5.95
N HIS A 175 1.32 -15.41 -6.23
CA HIS A 175 2.16 -15.61 -7.40
C HIS A 175 2.81 -17.00 -7.42
N PHE A 176 3.39 -17.44 -6.30
CA PHE A 176 3.95 -18.79 -6.19
C PHE A 176 2.89 -19.88 -6.38
N ARG A 177 1.70 -19.71 -5.77
CA ARG A 177 0.58 -20.66 -5.91
C ARG A 177 0.11 -20.80 -7.36
N GLU A 178 0.05 -19.71 -8.12
CA GLU A 178 -0.27 -19.70 -9.56
C GLU A 178 0.84 -20.27 -10.44
N MET A 179 2.00 -20.56 -9.87
CA MET A 179 3.09 -21.30 -10.51
C MET A 179 3.16 -22.76 -10.04
N GLY A 180 2.22 -23.19 -9.18
CA GLY A 180 2.21 -24.53 -8.59
C GLY A 180 3.31 -24.76 -7.54
N ILE A 181 3.83 -23.70 -6.91
CA ILE A 181 4.88 -23.78 -5.89
C ILE A 181 4.30 -23.35 -4.52
N ASP A 182 4.51 -24.16 -3.49
CA ASP A 182 4.18 -23.79 -2.12
C ASP A 182 5.38 -23.16 -1.40
N CYS A 183 5.53 -21.83 -1.52
CA CYS A 183 6.61 -21.08 -0.87
C CYS A 183 6.59 -21.11 0.67
N GLN A 184 5.61 -21.76 1.30
CA GLN A 184 5.55 -21.97 2.74
C GLN A 184 6.09 -23.33 3.18
N ASN A 185 6.22 -24.29 2.25
CA ASN A 185 6.66 -25.66 2.54
C ASN A 185 7.79 -26.17 1.61
N GLU A 186 8.12 -25.42 0.56
CA GLU A 186 9.14 -25.78 -0.43
C GLU A 186 10.24 -24.72 -0.51
N ASP A 187 11.49 -25.17 -0.61
CA ASP A 187 12.65 -24.29 -0.75
C ASP A 187 12.66 -23.53 -2.08
N PHE A 188 12.89 -22.22 -2.01
CA PHE A 188 12.98 -21.35 -3.19
C PHE A 188 14.12 -20.33 -3.03
N THR A 189 14.71 -19.92 -4.15
CA THR A 189 15.80 -18.94 -4.18
C THR A 189 15.26 -17.52 -4.11
N ALA A 190 15.95 -16.66 -3.35
CA ALA A 190 15.58 -15.26 -3.25
C ALA A 190 16.79 -14.32 -3.29
N ILE A 191 16.56 -13.13 -3.83
CA ILE A 191 17.39 -11.96 -3.59
C ILE A 191 16.55 -10.85 -2.94
N GLY A 192 17.23 -9.90 -2.31
CA GLY A 192 16.55 -8.89 -1.51
C GLY A 192 17.17 -7.50 -1.53
N VAL A 193 16.30 -6.49 -1.42
CA VAL A 193 16.72 -5.11 -1.16
C VAL A 193 16.34 -4.73 0.27
N GLY A 194 17.32 -4.59 1.15
CA GLY A 194 17.09 -4.21 2.55
C GLY A 194 18.05 -4.85 3.54
N ASP A 195 17.66 -4.78 4.81
CA ASP A 195 18.43 -5.25 5.97
C ASP A 195 17.48 -5.89 7.00
N MET A 196 17.97 -6.88 7.76
CA MET A 196 17.17 -7.54 8.79
C MET A 196 16.70 -6.59 9.91
N ALA A 197 17.37 -5.47 10.16
CA ALA A 197 16.86 -4.46 11.10
C ALA A 197 15.62 -3.70 10.59
N GLY A 198 15.40 -3.71 9.27
CA GLY A 198 14.30 -3.00 8.62
C GLY A 198 12.96 -3.65 8.90
N ASP A 199 11.91 -2.84 9.02
CA ASP A 199 10.53 -3.32 9.20
C ASP A 199 10.11 -4.27 8.07
N VAL A 200 9.99 -3.76 6.85
CA VAL A 200 9.46 -4.54 5.72
C VAL A 200 10.40 -5.67 5.31
N PHE A 201 11.69 -5.39 5.18
CA PHE A 201 12.66 -6.41 4.77
C PHE A 201 12.82 -7.51 5.81
N GLY A 202 13.03 -7.12 7.08
CA GLY A 202 13.25 -8.05 8.17
C GLY A 202 12.04 -8.96 8.39
N ASN A 203 10.84 -8.37 8.50
CA ASN A 203 9.61 -9.15 8.61
C ASN A 203 9.42 -10.07 7.39
N GLY A 204 9.55 -9.55 6.16
CA GLY A 204 9.37 -10.33 4.94
C GLY A 204 10.30 -11.55 4.83
N MET A 205 11.56 -11.38 5.21
CA MET A 205 12.53 -12.49 5.22
C MET A 205 12.28 -13.53 6.31
N LEU A 206 11.37 -13.29 7.26
CA LEU A 206 10.95 -14.25 8.28
C LEU A 206 9.62 -14.94 7.97
N LEU A 207 8.88 -14.53 6.94
CA LEU A 207 7.59 -15.11 6.57
C LEU A 207 7.69 -16.48 5.88
N SER A 208 8.89 -16.97 5.60
CA SER A 208 9.10 -18.37 5.20
C SER A 208 10.45 -18.91 5.66
N LYS A 209 10.41 -20.08 6.28
CA LYS A 209 11.61 -20.85 6.66
C LYS A 209 12.33 -21.46 5.45
N HIS A 210 11.71 -21.44 4.28
CA HIS A 210 12.18 -22.08 3.06
C HIS A 210 12.92 -21.13 2.10
N ILE A 211 13.08 -19.86 2.48
CA ILE A 211 13.86 -18.89 1.70
C ILE A 211 15.34 -19.29 1.69
N LYS A 212 15.88 -19.52 0.50
CA LYS A 212 17.33 -19.58 0.21
C LYS A 212 17.79 -18.22 -0.28
N LEU A 213 18.10 -17.32 0.66
CA LEU A 213 18.54 -15.95 0.37
C LEU A 213 19.96 -15.98 -0.19
N GLN A 214 20.12 -15.80 -1.50
CA GLN A 214 21.41 -15.84 -2.17
C GLN A 214 22.16 -14.50 -2.14
N ALA A 215 21.41 -13.40 -2.18
CA ALA A 215 21.99 -12.08 -2.10
C ALA A 215 21.02 -11.07 -1.48
N ALA A 216 21.54 -10.13 -0.71
CA ALA A 216 20.79 -8.97 -0.27
C ALA A 216 21.70 -7.74 -0.23
N PHE A 217 21.14 -6.55 -0.42
CA PHE A 217 21.94 -5.33 -0.31
C PHE A 217 21.14 -4.17 0.28
N ASN A 218 21.87 -3.28 0.96
CA ASN A 218 21.32 -2.05 1.52
C ASN A 218 22.24 -0.85 1.16
N HIS A 219 22.16 0.24 1.91
CA HIS A 219 22.98 1.44 1.68
C HIS A 219 24.45 1.29 2.14
N MET A 220 24.78 0.25 2.91
CA MET A 220 26.09 -0.02 3.50
C MET A 220 26.77 -1.28 2.95
N HIS A 221 26.01 -2.36 2.73
CA HIS A 221 26.50 -3.71 2.57
C HIS A 221 25.85 -4.44 1.40
N ILE A 222 26.56 -5.44 0.90
CA ILE A 222 26.09 -6.47 -0.03
C ILE A 222 26.37 -7.82 0.64
N PHE A 223 25.33 -8.51 1.06
CA PHE A 223 25.36 -9.90 1.55
C PHE A 223 25.28 -10.85 0.35
N ILE A 224 26.15 -11.86 0.30
CA ILE A 224 26.11 -12.92 -0.72
C ILE A 224 26.34 -14.28 -0.06
N ASP A 225 25.42 -15.21 -0.33
CA ASP A 225 25.52 -16.62 0.02
C ASP A 225 25.30 -17.47 -1.24
N PRO A 226 26.36 -17.97 -1.90
CA PRO A 226 26.25 -18.65 -3.21
C PRO A 226 25.38 -19.90 -3.23
N ASN A 227 25.32 -20.64 -2.11
CA ASN A 227 24.58 -21.88 -1.99
C ASN A 227 24.08 -22.09 -0.54
N PRO A 228 23.00 -21.41 -0.11
CA PRO A 228 22.45 -21.56 1.23
C PRO A 228 22.02 -23.01 1.48
N GLU A 229 22.81 -23.78 2.24
CA GLU A 229 22.65 -25.24 2.37
C GLU A 229 21.45 -25.64 3.24
N SER A 230 21.07 -24.80 4.19
CA SER A 230 19.91 -25.04 5.08
C SER A 230 19.10 -23.76 5.22
N SER A 231 17.93 -23.73 4.58
CA SER A 231 16.95 -22.65 4.67
C SER A 231 16.50 -22.44 6.13
N ALA A 232 16.29 -23.53 6.88
CA ALA A 232 15.96 -23.50 8.30
C ALA A 232 17.03 -22.82 9.18
N LYS A 233 18.32 -23.18 9.06
CA LYS A 233 19.39 -22.54 9.83
C LYS A 233 19.58 -21.07 9.45
N SER A 234 19.48 -20.77 8.16
CA SER A 234 19.56 -19.39 7.65
C SER A 234 18.39 -18.54 8.14
N TRP A 235 17.21 -19.16 8.34
CA TRP A 235 16.07 -18.49 8.96
C TRP A 235 16.31 -18.20 10.45
N GLU A 236 16.83 -19.15 11.23
CA GLU A 236 17.16 -18.93 12.64
C GLU A 236 18.15 -17.79 12.82
N GLU A 237 19.16 -17.71 11.95
CA GLU A 237 20.14 -16.62 11.98
C GLU A 237 19.55 -15.28 11.58
N ARG A 238 18.72 -15.23 10.53
CA ARG A 238 17.97 -14.02 10.17
C ARG A 238 17.07 -13.57 11.33
N LYS A 239 16.42 -14.50 12.02
CA LYS A 239 15.59 -14.19 13.20
C LYS A 239 16.45 -13.59 14.32
N ARG A 240 17.60 -14.19 14.62
CA ARG A 240 18.54 -13.66 15.61
C ARG A 240 18.94 -12.22 15.29
N LEU A 241 19.25 -11.92 14.02
CA LEU A 241 19.58 -10.56 13.59
C LEU A 241 18.41 -9.60 13.76
N PHE A 242 17.20 -10.01 13.37
CA PHE A 242 15.99 -9.19 13.51
C PHE A 242 15.69 -8.82 14.97
N ASP A 243 15.93 -9.75 15.90
CA ASP A 243 15.67 -9.57 17.33
C ASP A 243 16.74 -8.68 18.04
N LEU A 244 17.85 -8.35 17.37
CA LEU A 244 18.87 -7.47 17.97
C LEU A 244 18.37 -6.03 18.06
N PRO A 245 18.69 -5.28 19.14
CA PRO A 245 18.32 -3.86 19.25
C PRO A 245 18.85 -2.99 18.10
N ARG A 246 20.02 -3.37 17.55
CA ARG A 246 20.62 -2.83 16.33
C ARG A 246 21.35 -3.98 15.63
N SER A 247 21.11 -4.14 14.35
CA SER A 247 21.83 -5.12 13.51
C SER A 247 22.19 -4.52 12.16
N SER A 248 23.12 -5.18 11.51
CA SER A 248 23.47 -5.02 10.10
C SER A 248 23.86 -6.37 9.52
N TRP A 249 24.06 -6.42 8.20
CA TRP A 249 24.61 -7.63 7.57
C TRP A 249 25.97 -8.07 8.15
N GLU A 250 26.79 -7.18 8.70
CA GLU A 250 28.06 -7.55 9.34
C GLU A 250 27.90 -8.41 10.60
N ASP A 251 26.72 -8.38 11.22
CA ASP A 251 26.43 -9.17 12.40
C ASP A 251 26.05 -10.62 12.06
N TYR A 252 25.85 -10.97 10.78
CA TYR A 252 25.49 -12.33 10.33
C TYR A 252 26.66 -13.29 10.59
N ASP A 253 26.39 -14.47 11.18
CA ASP A 253 27.42 -15.47 11.48
C ASP A 253 28.09 -15.96 10.18
N PRO A 254 29.38 -15.63 9.93
CA PRO A 254 30.06 -16.00 8.70
C PRO A 254 30.20 -17.51 8.52
N LYS A 255 30.06 -18.30 9.58
CA LYS A 255 30.10 -19.78 9.51
C LYS A 255 28.85 -20.37 8.86
N LEU A 256 27.75 -19.63 8.84
CA LEU A 256 26.49 -20.03 8.21
C LEU A 256 26.41 -19.62 6.73
N ILE A 257 27.30 -18.75 6.28
CA ILE A 257 27.40 -18.38 4.86
C ILE A 257 28.15 -19.49 4.12
N SER A 258 27.60 -19.96 3.01
CA SER A 258 28.24 -21.02 2.23
C SER A 258 29.60 -20.59 1.66
N LYS A 259 30.39 -21.59 1.27
CA LYS A 259 31.75 -21.40 0.79
C LYS A 259 31.80 -20.35 -0.34
N GLY A 260 32.71 -19.39 -0.16
CA GLY A 260 32.96 -18.33 -1.14
C GLY A 260 32.03 -17.13 -1.03
N GLY A 261 30.98 -17.19 -0.19
CA GLY A 261 30.13 -16.05 0.15
C GLY A 261 30.75 -15.11 1.17
N GLY A 262 30.02 -14.06 1.51
CA GLY A 262 30.39 -13.11 2.55
C GLY A 262 29.56 -11.84 2.53
N VAL A 263 29.94 -10.92 3.42
CA VAL A 263 29.38 -9.57 3.51
C VAL A 263 30.41 -8.57 3.03
N PHE A 264 30.03 -7.75 2.05
CA PHE A 264 30.93 -6.83 1.38
C PHE A 264 30.48 -5.38 1.59
N ALA A 265 31.42 -4.48 1.82
CA ALA A 265 31.12 -3.06 1.93
C ALA A 265 30.74 -2.46 0.57
N ARG A 266 29.58 -1.81 0.47
CA ARG A 266 29.12 -1.10 -0.74
C ARG A 266 30.03 0.08 -1.11
N ARG A 267 30.81 0.59 -0.15
CA ARG A 267 31.81 1.66 -0.36
C ARG A 267 33.16 1.16 -0.87
N ALA A 268 33.35 -0.15 -1.01
CA ALA A 268 34.59 -0.70 -1.54
C ALA A 268 34.84 -0.23 -2.98
N LYS A 269 36.10 -0.03 -3.38
CA LYS A 269 36.45 0.29 -4.78
C LYS A 269 36.20 -0.90 -5.71
N SER A 270 36.42 -2.11 -5.20
CA SER A 270 36.28 -3.37 -5.93
C SER A 270 36.05 -4.49 -4.93
N ILE A 271 35.23 -5.47 -5.31
CA ILE A 271 34.94 -6.71 -4.59
C ILE A 271 35.52 -7.86 -5.41
N THR A 272 36.37 -8.69 -4.79
CA THR A 272 36.89 -9.90 -5.42
C THR A 272 35.80 -10.97 -5.46
N LEU A 273 35.57 -11.57 -6.63
CA LEU A 273 34.58 -12.61 -6.80
C LEU A 273 35.25 -13.97 -6.68
N THR A 274 34.77 -14.78 -5.73
CA THR A 274 35.18 -16.17 -5.59
C THR A 274 34.62 -17.02 -6.74
N PRO A 275 35.21 -18.20 -7.03
CA PRO A 275 34.66 -19.11 -8.05
C PRO A 275 33.18 -19.45 -7.82
N GLU A 276 32.76 -19.56 -6.56
CA GLU A 276 31.38 -19.82 -6.17
C GLU A 276 30.46 -18.64 -6.51
N ILE A 277 30.85 -17.40 -6.20
CA ILE A 277 30.10 -16.18 -6.58
C ILE A 277 30.07 -16.01 -8.11
N GLN A 278 31.19 -16.28 -8.80
CA GLN A 278 31.27 -16.23 -10.26
C GLN A 278 30.27 -17.18 -10.92
N LYS A 279 30.16 -18.41 -10.40
CA LYS A 279 29.21 -19.42 -10.86
C LYS A 279 27.76 -18.96 -10.62
N MET A 280 27.46 -18.47 -9.41
CA MET A 280 26.14 -17.97 -9.04
C MET A 280 25.67 -16.85 -9.98
N LEU A 281 26.56 -15.90 -10.29
CA LEU A 281 26.26 -14.74 -11.14
C LEU A 281 26.42 -15.02 -12.65
N GLY A 282 26.93 -16.19 -13.05
CA GLY A 282 27.19 -16.51 -14.45
C GLY A 282 28.29 -15.65 -15.10
N THR A 283 29.33 -15.26 -14.36
CA THR A 283 30.40 -14.35 -14.82
C THR A 283 31.79 -14.95 -14.74
N LYS A 284 32.72 -14.43 -15.54
CA LYS A 284 34.16 -14.79 -15.51
C LYS A 284 35.04 -13.68 -14.91
N LYS A 285 34.46 -12.52 -14.54
CA LYS A 285 35.25 -11.43 -13.97
C LYS A 285 35.79 -11.83 -12.59
N ALA A 286 37.06 -11.57 -12.33
CA ALA A 286 37.70 -11.86 -11.04
C ALA A 286 37.33 -10.84 -9.94
N SER A 287 36.91 -9.64 -10.32
CA SER A 287 36.44 -8.60 -9.40
C SER A 287 35.47 -7.64 -10.08
N MET A 288 34.68 -6.92 -9.29
CA MET A 288 33.73 -5.90 -9.77
C MET A 288 33.59 -4.74 -8.80
N ALA A 289 33.20 -3.57 -9.31
CA ALA A 289 32.73 -2.49 -8.46
C ALA A 289 31.38 -2.90 -7.81
N PRO A 290 31.06 -2.41 -6.58
CA PRO A 290 29.82 -2.79 -5.89
C PRO A 290 28.54 -2.51 -6.68
N ASN A 291 28.48 -1.41 -7.45
CA ASN A 291 27.30 -1.09 -8.26
C ASN A 291 27.13 -2.06 -9.44
N ASP A 292 28.23 -2.51 -10.07
CA ASP A 292 28.18 -3.53 -11.13
C ASP A 292 27.74 -4.89 -10.56
N LEU A 293 28.19 -5.20 -9.34
CA LEU A 293 27.77 -6.41 -8.62
C LEU A 293 26.28 -6.38 -8.31
N ILE A 294 25.73 -5.25 -7.84
CA ILE A 294 24.28 -5.09 -7.60
C ILE A 294 23.49 -5.26 -8.90
N LYS A 295 23.94 -4.67 -10.02
CA LYS A 295 23.31 -4.89 -11.33
C LYS A 295 23.23 -6.38 -11.70
N MET A 296 24.32 -7.11 -11.49
CA MET A 296 24.34 -8.54 -11.74
C MET A 296 23.43 -9.32 -10.80
N ILE A 297 23.37 -8.94 -9.51
CA ILE A 297 22.45 -9.53 -8.54
C ILE A 297 20.99 -9.33 -8.99
N LEU A 298 20.61 -8.12 -9.39
CA LEU A 298 19.27 -7.81 -9.88
C LEU A 298 18.91 -8.58 -11.16
N SER A 299 19.90 -9.00 -11.95
CA SER A 299 19.70 -9.77 -13.19
C SER A 299 19.80 -11.29 -12.98
N MET A 300 19.88 -11.76 -11.74
CA MET A 300 19.97 -13.19 -11.42
C MET A 300 18.66 -13.93 -11.72
N GLU A 301 18.80 -15.19 -12.15
CA GLU A 301 17.69 -16.13 -12.22
C GLU A 301 17.41 -16.67 -10.81
N VAL A 302 16.35 -16.15 -10.19
CA VAL A 302 15.88 -16.54 -8.85
C VAL A 302 14.37 -16.64 -8.82
N ASP A 303 13.82 -17.30 -7.80
CA ASP A 303 12.37 -17.44 -7.68
C ASP A 303 11.73 -16.13 -7.17
N LEU A 304 12.36 -15.44 -6.21
CA LEU A 304 11.84 -14.21 -5.62
C LEU A 304 12.86 -13.06 -5.60
N LEU A 305 12.45 -11.87 -6.03
CA LEU A 305 13.04 -10.59 -5.62
C LEU A 305 12.11 -9.94 -4.59
N TRP A 306 12.57 -9.78 -3.34
CA TRP A 306 11.84 -9.05 -2.31
C TRP A 306 12.41 -7.64 -2.14
N ASN A 307 11.63 -6.62 -2.49
CA ASN A 307 11.98 -5.24 -2.20
C ASN A 307 11.38 -4.81 -0.87
N GLY A 308 12.20 -4.78 0.18
CA GLY A 308 11.83 -4.19 1.48
C GLY A 308 12.59 -2.90 1.79
N GLY A 309 13.23 -2.30 0.78
CA GLY A 309 14.12 -1.16 0.89
C GLY A 309 13.56 0.13 0.30
N ILE A 310 14.44 1.12 0.14
CA ILE A 310 14.12 2.43 -0.44
C ILE A 310 14.96 2.62 -1.70
N GLY A 311 14.30 2.94 -2.80
CA GLY A 311 14.94 3.27 -4.07
C GLY A 311 14.30 2.55 -5.25
N THR A 312 14.54 3.07 -6.45
CA THR A 312 14.02 2.51 -7.70
C THR A 312 15.14 1.81 -8.47
N TYR A 313 15.07 0.48 -8.48
CA TYR A 313 16.09 -0.44 -8.99
C TYR A 313 15.80 -0.95 -10.39
N VAL A 314 14.55 -0.83 -10.85
CA VAL A 314 14.12 -1.28 -12.18
C VAL A 314 13.31 -0.18 -12.87
N LYS A 315 13.60 0.06 -14.15
CA LYS A 315 12.83 0.95 -15.04
C LYS A 315 12.50 0.25 -16.36
N SER A 316 11.72 0.86 -17.24
CA SER A 316 11.64 0.40 -18.63
C SER A 316 12.88 0.84 -19.43
N SER A 317 13.21 0.07 -20.47
CA SER A 317 14.14 0.48 -21.53
C SER A 317 13.73 1.79 -22.24
N SER A 318 12.44 2.13 -22.22
CA SER A 318 11.90 3.38 -22.78
C SER A 318 12.11 4.61 -21.90
N GLU A 319 12.43 4.42 -20.62
CA GLU A 319 12.69 5.50 -19.67
C GLU A 319 14.19 5.81 -19.60
N THR A 320 14.55 7.09 -19.48
CA THR A 320 15.91 7.47 -19.10
C THR A 320 16.09 7.36 -17.58
N HIS A 321 17.34 7.31 -17.11
CA HIS A 321 17.60 7.37 -15.67
C HIS A 321 17.11 8.69 -15.05
N THR A 322 17.13 9.78 -15.81
CA THR A 322 16.69 11.10 -15.36
C THR A 322 15.18 11.14 -15.11
N ASP A 323 14.39 10.45 -15.92
CA ASP A 323 12.92 10.41 -15.79
C ASP A 323 12.48 9.77 -14.46
N VAL A 324 13.25 8.79 -13.95
CA VAL A 324 12.95 8.06 -12.71
C VAL A 324 13.08 8.96 -11.46
N GLY A 325 13.96 9.96 -11.49
CA GLY A 325 14.14 10.89 -10.37
C GLY A 325 14.94 10.36 -9.16
N ASP A 326 15.43 9.12 -9.18
CA ASP A 326 16.25 8.52 -8.12
C ASP A 326 17.74 8.42 -8.52
N ARG A 327 18.44 9.55 -8.43
CA ARG A 327 19.85 9.66 -8.86
C ARG A 327 20.80 8.72 -8.11
N ALA A 328 20.48 8.35 -6.87
CA ALA A 328 21.34 7.50 -6.05
C ALA A 328 21.47 6.08 -6.62
N ASN A 329 20.47 5.63 -7.38
CA ASN A 329 20.42 4.29 -7.95
C ASN A 329 20.62 4.26 -9.47
N ASP A 330 20.82 5.39 -10.16
CA ASP A 330 21.02 5.44 -11.62
C ASP A 330 22.10 4.47 -12.13
N VAL A 331 23.24 4.45 -11.44
CA VAL A 331 24.40 3.63 -11.84
C VAL A 331 24.20 2.13 -11.63
N LEU A 332 23.20 1.72 -10.85
CA LEU A 332 22.92 0.32 -10.52
C LEU A 332 21.55 -0.18 -11.01
N ARG A 333 20.70 0.72 -11.51
CA ARG A 333 19.36 0.41 -12.02
C ARG A 333 19.46 -0.41 -13.31
N ILE A 334 18.57 -1.39 -13.44
CA ILE A 334 18.42 -2.24 -14.63
C ILE A 334 17.08 -1.96 -15.33
N ASN A 335 16.92 -2.49 -16.55
CA ASN A 335 15.64 -2.48 -17.24
C ASN A 335 14.77 -3.69 -16.82
N GLY A 336 13.45 -3.56 -16.92
CA GLY A 336 12.49 -4.62 -16.63
C GLY A 336 12.74 -5.88 -17.47
N SER A 337 13.19 -5.70 -18.72
CA SER A 337 13.58 -6.80 -19.60
C SER A 337 14.84 -7.56 -19.15
N GLU A 338 15.64 -6.99 -18.25
CA GLU A 338 16.87 -7.60 -17.72
C GLU A 338 16.63 -8.33 -16.39
N LEU A 339 15.50 -8.08 -15.73
CA LEU A 339 15.12 -8.71 -14.48
C LEU A 339 14.63 -10.14 -14.75
N LYS A 340 15.30 -11.11 -14.12
CA LYS A 340 15.03 -12.55 -14.32
C LYS A 340 14.46 -13.27 -13.11
N ALA A 341 14.12 -12.54 -12.05
CA ALA A 341 13.33 -13.12 -10.96
C ALA A 341 12.01 -13.66 -11.53
N LYS A 342 11.47 -14.77 -10.99
CA LYS A 342 10.15 -15.25 -11.41
C LYS A 342 9.02 -14.42 -10.79
N VAL A 343 9.19 -14.05 -9.54
CA VAL A 343 8.25 -13.23 -8.74
C VAL A 343 8.98 -12.03 -8.18
N VAL A 344 8.33 -10.87 -8.21
CA VAL A 344 8.74 -9.68 -7.45
C VAL A 344 7.66 -9.35 -6.43
N GLY A 345 8.05 -9.20 -5.17
CA GLY A 345 7.19 -8.63 -4.13
C GLY A 345 7.69 -7.25 -3.71
N GLU A 346 6.84 -6.23 -3.82
CA GLU A 346 7.18 -4.85 -3.47
C GLU A 346 6.59 -4.42 -2.12
N GLY A 347 7.19 -4.90 -1.02
CA GLY A 347 6.84 -4.41 0.31
C GLY A 347 7.26 -2.95 0.56
N GLY A 348 8.34 -2.49 -0.07
CA GLY A 348 8.74 -1.08 -0.10
C GLY A 348 8.02 -0.30 -1.18
N ASN A 349 8.08 1.04 -1.13
CA ASN A 349 7.52 1.88 -2.19
C ASN A 349 8.52 2.07 -3.34
N LEU A 350 8.01 2.05 -4.57
CA LEU A 350 8.71 2.41 -5.82
C LEU A 350 10.03 1.67 -6.05
N GLY A 351 10.07 0.35 -5.77
CA GLY A 351 11.19 -0.52 -6.16
C GLY A 351 11.40 -0.56 -7.68
N MET A 352 10.28 -0.44 -8.40
CA MET A 352 10.21 -0.39 -9.84
C MET A 352 9.41 0.85 -10.30
N THR A 353 9.73 1.40 -11.46
CA THR A 353 8.81 2.33 -12.14
C THR A 353 7.61 1.55 -12.68
N GLN A 354 6.49 2.24 -12.94
CA GLN A 354 5.30 1.58 -13.51
C GLN A 354 5.60 0.96 -14.88
N LEU A 355 6.28 1.68 -15.78
CA LEU A 355 6.71 1.14 -17.07
C LEU A 355 7.71 -0.02 -16.92
N GLY A 356 8.58 0.02 -15.91
CA GLY A 356 9.49 -1.08 -15.59
C GLY A 356 8.76 -2.35 -15.15
N ARG A 357 7.69 -2.22 -14.36
CA ARG A 357 6.82 -3.35 -13.99
C ARG A 357 6.13 -3.94 -15.23
N ILE A 358 5.60 -3.09 -16.11
CA ILE A 358 4.94 -3.52 -17.34
C ILE A 358 5.93 -4.27 -18.24
N GLU A 359 7.12 -3.72 -18.47
CA GLU A 359 8.16 -4.37 -19.28
C GLU A 359 8.58 -5.73 -18.70
N TYR A 360 8.76 -5.81 -17.38
CA TYR A 360 9.08 -7.08 -16.70
C TYR A 360 7.92 -8.09 -16.78
N ALA A 361 6.66 -7.65 -16.62
CA ALA A 361 5.49 -8.50 -16.74
C ALA A 361 5.33 -9.04 -18.17
N LEU A 362 5.55 -8.21 -19.19
CA LEU A 362 5.55 -8.62 -20.59
C LEU A 362 6.67 -9.61 -20.92
N ALA A 363 7.79 -9.58 -20.17
CA ALA A 363 8.85 -10.58 -20.26
C ALA A 363 8.53 -11.91 -19.55
N GLY A 364 7.33 -12.04 -18.95
CA GLY A 364 6.85 -13.24 -18.26
C GLY A 364 7.07 -13.23 -16.74
N GLY A 365 7.55 -12.11 -16.19
CA GLY A 365 7.67 -11.91 -14.75
C GLY A 365 6.32 -11.71 -14.05
N ARG A 366 6.23 -12.05 -12.77
CA ARG A 366 5.03 -11.83 -11.96
C ARG A 366 5.25 -10.72 -10.93
N VAL A 367 4.47 -9.65 -11.04
CA VAL A 367 4.55 -8.47 -10.15
C VAL A 367 3.20 -7.75 -10.14
N ASN A 368 2.80 -7.21 -8.99
CA ASN A 368 1.74 -6.21 -8.90
C ASN A 368 2.37 -4.81 -8.76
N THR A 369 1.56 -3.77 -8.61
CA THR A 369 2.09 -2.49 -8.14
C THR A 369 2.40 -2.53 -6.64
N ASP A 370 3.36 -1.71 -6.21
CA ASP A 370 3.74 -1.57 -4.81
C ASP A 370 2.57 -1.19 -3.91
N PHE A 371 1.66 -0.34 -4.36
CA PHE A 371 0.48 0.05 -3.58
C PHE A 371 -0.54 -1.07 -3.36
N VAL A 372 -0.46 -2.17 -4.13
CA VAL A 372 -1.22 -3.40 -3.87
C VAL A 372 -0.47 -4.25 -2.83
N ASP A 373 0.84 -4.44 -3.03
CA ASP A 373 1.62 -5.32 -2.16
C ASP A 373 1.80 -4.71 -0.76
N ASN A 374 2.16 -3.43 -0.63
CA ASN A 374 2.43 -2.79 0.66
C ASN A 374 1.19 -2.15 1.32
N VAL A 375 -0.01 -2.55 0.90
CA VAL A 375 -1.28 -1.97 1.33
C VAL A 375 -1.57 -2.17 2.82
N GLY A 376 -1.13 -3.29 3.40
CA GLY A 376 -1.46 -3.66 4.79
C GLY A 376 -1.05 -2.61 5.84
N GLY A 377 0.00 -1.85 5.58
CA GLY A 377 0.40 -0.75 6.46
C GLY A 377 -0.58 0.43 6.45
N VAL A 378 -1.20 0.76 5.30
CA VAL A 378 -2.17 1.87 5.25
C VAL A 378 -3.52 1.44 5.83
N ASP A 379 -3.88 0.18 5.61
CA ASP A 379 -5.13 -0.45 6.02
C ASP A 379 -5.23 -0.70 7.54
N CYS A 380 -4.20 -1.30 8.14
CA CYS A 380 -4.11 -1.45 9.60
C CYS A 380 -4.30 -0.10 10.31
N SER A 381 -3.74 0.93 9.70
CA SER A 381 -3.74 2.26 10.25
C SER A 381 -5.08 3.00 10.03
N ASP A 382 -5.86 2.62 9.02
CA ASP A 382 -7.24 3.09 8.85
C ASP A 382 -8.16 2.46 9.91
N ASN A 383 -8.02 1.15 10.11
CA ASN A 383 -8.68 0.41 11.19
C ASN A 383 -8.38 1.04 12.56
N GLU A 384 -7.11 1.34 12.86
CA GLU A 384 -6.70 2.01 14.10
C GLU A 384 -7.44 3.34 14.29
N VAL A 385 -7.46 4.20 13.28
CA VAL A 385 -8.08 5.53 13.35
C VAL A 385 -9.59 5.42 13.57
N ASN A 386 -10.28 4.57 12.81
CA ASN A 386 -11.73 4.40 12.95
C ASN A 386 -12.12 3.75 14.28
N ILE A 387 -11.34 2.78 14.78
CA ILE A 387 -11.53 2.23 16.13
C ILE A 387 -11.33 3.32 17.19
N LYS A 388 -10.30 4.15 17.08
CA LYS A 388 -10.06 5.25 18.03
C LYS A 388 -11.17 6.29 17.99
N ILE A 389 -11.65 6.69 16.80
CA ILE A 389 -12.80 7.60 16.67
C ILE A 389 -14.02 7.02 17.38
N PHE A 390 -14.33 5.76 17.12
CA PHE A 390 -15.44 5.06 17.77
C PHE A 390 -15.31 5.06 19.31
N LEU A 391 -14.15 4.63 19.81
CA LEU A 391 -13.92 4.54 21.25
C LEU A 391 -13.85 5.91 21.94
N ASN A 392 -13.33 6.94 21.27
CA ASN A 392 -13.31 8.31 21.78
C ASN A 392 -14.73 8.86 21.96
N GLY A 393 -15.67 8.46 21.10
CA GLY A 393 -17.10 8.74 21.28
C GLY A 393 -17.63 8.15 22.60
N LEU A 394 -17.31 6.88 22.89
CA LEU A 394 -17.72 6.22 24.15
C LEU A 394 -17.10 6.89 25.38
N VAL A 395 -15.84 7.32 25.30
CA VAL A 395 -15.18 8.06 26.39
C VAL A 395 -15.85 9.41 26.61
N SER A 396 -16.17 10.13 25.53
CA SER A 396 -16.83 11.45 25.60
C SER A 396 -18.24 11.36 26.20
N ASN A 397 -18.95 10.26 25.95
CA ASN A 397 -20.26 9.97 26.53
C ASN A 397 -20.21 9.49 27.99
N GLY A 398 -19.01 9.21 28.52
CA GLY A 398 -18.81 8.70 29.88
C GLY A 398 -18.98 7.19 30.04
N ASP A 399 -19.15 6.44 28.95
CA ASP A 399 -19.31 4.98 28.97
C ASP A 399 -17.98 4.26 29.23
N LEU A 400 -16.85 4.89 28.87
CA LEU A 400 -15.50 4.36 29.07
C LEU A 400 -14.54 5.39 29.67
N THR A 401 -13.59 4.92 30.46
CA THR A 401 -12.39 5.69 30.80
C THR A 401 -11.32 5.53 29.73
N VAL A 402 -10.42 6.51 29.59
CA VAL A 402 -9.25 6.43 28.67
C VAL A 402 -8.42 5.16 28.91
N LYS A 403 -8.30 4.73 30.17
CA LYS A 403 -7.57 3.50 30.52
C LYS A 403 -8.25 2.25 29.95
N GLN A 404 -9.57 2.11 30.12
CA GLN A 404 -10.32 1.00 29.55
C GLN A 404 -10.27 1.04 28.03
N ARG A 405 -10.40 2.24 27.45
CA ARG A 405 -10.29 2.46 26.00
C ARG A 405 -9.00 1.90 25.42
N ASN A 406 -7.86 2.25 26.01
CA ASN A 406 -6.56 1.78 25.53
C ASN A 406 -6.40 0.25 25.67
N GLN A 407 -6.93 -0.35 26.74
CA GLN A 407 -6.91 -1.80 26.94
C GLN A 407 -7.75 -2.54 25.88
N ILE A 408 -8.92 -1.98 25.51
CA ILE A 408 -9.77 -2.55 24.46
C ILE A 408 -9.05 -2.45 23.11
N LEU A 409 -8.47 -1.29 22.78
CA LEU A 409 -7.71 -1.08 21.54
C LEU A 409 -6.57 -2.10 21.37
N GLU A 410 -5.74 -2.27 22.41
CA GLU A 410 -4.64 -3.25 22.43
C GLU A 410 -5.14 -4.68 22.24
N SER A 411 -6.26 -5.05 22.88
CA SER A 411 -6.79 -6.42 22.79
C SER A 411 -7.25 -6.85 21.38
N MET A 412 -7.43 -5.91 20.45
CA MET A 412 -7.88 -6.17 19.09
C MET A 412 -6.75 -6.26 18.06
N GLU A 413 -5.49 -6.05 18.45
CA GLU A 413 -4.34 -5.99 17.52
C GLU A 413 -4.26 -7.21 16.59
N ASP A 414 -4.39 -8.41 17.14
CA ASP A 414 -4.32 -9.65 16.37
C ASP A 414 -5.48 -9.77 15.35
N GLU A 415 -6.73 -9.47 15.77
CA GLU A 415 -7.91 -9.54 14.88
C GLU A 415 -7.84 -8.47 13.78
N VAL A 416 -7.37 -7.27 14.08
CA VAL A 416 -7.11 -6.24 13.06
C VAL A 416 -6.06 -6.72 12.06
N GLY A 417 -5.02 -7.42 12.54
CA GLY A 417 -4.05 -8.07 11.67
C GLY A 417 -4.69 -9.08 10.71
N GLU A 418 -5.65 -9.89 11.17
CA GLU A 418 -6.36 -10.85 10.31
C GLU A 418 -7.24 -10.16 9.26
N ILE A 419 -7.99 -9.12 9.66
CA ILE A 419 -8.84 -8.33 8.75
C ILE A 419 -8.01 -7.75 7.59
N VAL A 420 -6.91 -7.10 7.92
CA VAL A 420 -6.02 -6.45 6.94
C VAL A 420 -5.41 -7.47 5.96
N LEU A 421 -5.10 -8.69 6.42
CA LEU A 421 -4.56 -9.73 5.56
C LEU A 421 -5.62 -10.32 4.63
N ASP A 422 -6.87 -10.42 5.07
CA ASP A 422 -7.99 -10.84 4.22
C ASP A 422 -8.24 -9.81 3.10
N ASP A 423 -8.18 -8.52 3.42
CA ASP A 423 -8.31 -7.44 2.44
C ASP A 423 -7.18 -7.47 1.40
N ALA A 424 -5.92 -7.63 1.84
CA ALA A 424 -4.77 -7.79 0.95
C ALA A 424 -4.90 -9.04 0.05
N TYR A 425 -5.37 -10.15 0.62
CA TYR A 425 -5.62 -11.39 -0.12
C TYR A 425 -6.68 -11.21 -1.21
N CYS A 426 -7.81 -10.58 -0.87
CA CYS A 426 -8.95 -10.35 -1.78
C CYS A 426 -8.59 -9.38 -2.90
N GLN A 427 -7.81 -8.33 -2.61
CA GLN A 427 -7.34 -7.39 -3.63
C GLN A 427 -6.43 -8.08 -4.66
N SER A 428 -5.45 -8.86 -4.18
CA SER A 428 -4.55 -9.62 -5.04
C SER A 428 -5.31 -10.69 -5.85
N GLU A 429 -6.39 -11.24 -5.28
CA GLU A 429 -7.30 -12.16 -5.97
C GLU A 429 -8.01 -11.53 -7.15
N SER A 430 -8.61 -10.35 -6.96
CA SER A 430 -9.36 -9.64 -8.00
C SER A 430 -8.50 -9.40 -9.24
N ILE A 431 -7.23 -9.03 -9.03
CA ILE A 431 -6.25 -8.83 -10.12
C ILE A 431 -6.01 -10.14 -10.86
N SER A 432 -5.79 -11.26 -10.14
CA SER A 432 -5.56 -12.57 -10.78
C SER A 432 -6.77 -13.08 -11.55
N VAL A 433 -7.99 -12.91 -11.02
CA VAL A 433 -9.21 -13.30 -11.74
C VAL A 433 -9.36 -12.50 -13.03
N THR A 434 -9.09 -11.19 -12.97
CA THR A 434 -9.17 -10.31 -14.14
C THR A 434 -8.09 -10.65 -15.18
N GLU A 435 -6.84 -10.88 -14.74
CA GLU A 435 -5.74 -11.29 -15.63
C GLU A 435 -6.05 -12.62 -16.34
N PHE A 436 -6.64 -13.58 -15.62
CA PHE A 436 -6.98 -14.89 -16.17
C PHE A 436 -7.98 -14.82 -17.35
N GLN A 437 -8.88 -13.83 -17.35
CA GLN A 437 -9.82 -13.60 -18.46
C GLN A 437 -9.11 -13.07 -19.73
N GLY A 438 -7.90 -12.51 -19.57
CA GLY A 438 -6.98 -12.17 -20.65
C GLY A 438 -7.58 -11.25 -21.70
N VAL A 439 -7.34 -11.58 -22.98
CA VAL A 439 -7.73 -10.75 -24.13
C VAL A 439 -9.23 -10.50 -24.27
N SER A 440 -10.07 -11.36 -23.67
CA SER A 440 -11.54 -11.26 -23.80
C SER A 440 -12.10 -9.95 -23.22
N LEU A 441 -11.41 -9.36 -22.24
CA LEU A 441 -11.85 -8.13 -21.56
C LEU A 441 -11.21 -6.85 -22.10
N VAL A 442 -10.22 -6.92 -22.99
CA VAL A 442 -9.43 -5.73 -23.40
C VAL A 442 -10.33 -4.61 -23.91
N LYS A 443 -11.33 -4.92 -24.73
CA LYS A 443 -12.26 -3.92 -25.27
C LYS A 443 -13.16 -3.30 -24.18
N GLU A 444 -13.57 -4.09 -23.19
CA GLU A 444 -14.35 -3.59 -22.06
C GLU A 444 -13.50 -2.71 -21.15
N GLN A 445 -12.23 -3.06 -20.96
CA GLN A 445 -11.25 -2.27 -20.21
C GLN A 445 -10.91 -0.95 -20.91
N ILE A 446 -10.77 -0.95 -22.24
CA ILE A 446 -10.59 0.30 -23.03
C ILE A 446 -11.79 1.23 -22.84
N ARG A 447 -13.02 0.70 -22.91
CA ARG A 447 -14.23 1.51 -22.66
C ARG A 447 -14.25 2.07 -21.24
N PHE A 448 -13.90 1.25 -20.25
CA PHE A 448 -13.80 1.69 -18.87
C PHE A 448 -12.79 2.83 -18.70
N ILE A 449 -11.61 2.73 -19.32
CA ILE A 449 -10.61 3.82 -19.36
C ILE A 449 -11.22 5.09 -19.95
N HIS A 450 -11.91 5.00 -21.08
CA HIS A 450 -12.56 6.16 -21.71
C HIS A 450 -13.61 6.80 -20.81
N THR A 451 -14.40 5.99 -20.10
CA THR A 451 -15.41 6.48 -19.17
C THR A 451 -14.78 7.22 -18.00
N LEU A 452 -13.70 6.69 -17.42
CA LEU A 452 -12.94 7.36 -16.35
C LEU A 452 -12.30 8.68 -16.83
N GLU A 453 -11.72 8.71 -18.02
CA GLU A 453 -11.12 9.92 -18.59
C GLU A 453 -12.16 10.99 -18.91
N LYS A 454 -13.29 10.59 -19.51
CA LYS A 454 -14.39 11.51 -19.83
C LYS A 454 -14.99 12.15 -18.58
N ALA A 455 -15.04 11.41 -17.48
CA ALA A 455 -15.47 11.91 -16.18
C ALA A 455 -14.38 12.72 -15.44
N GLY A 456 -13.15 12.74 -15.95
CA GLY A 456 -12.03 13.48 -15.36
C GLY A 456 -11.39 12.78 -14.16
N HIS A 457 -11.70 11.50 -13.93
CA HIS A 457 -11.12 10.72 -12.84
C HIS A 457 -9.73 10.19 -13.20
N LEU A 458 -9.49 9.81 -14.45
CA LEU A 458 -8.24 9.21 -14.90
C LEU A 458 -7.50 10.11 -15.91
N ASP A 459 -6.19 10.22 -15.73
CA ASP A 459 -5.25 10.68 -16.75
C ASP A 459 -4.34 9.50 -17.13
N ARG A 460 -4.59 8.87 -18.28
CA ARG A 460 -3.88 7.65 -18.67
C ARG A 460 -2.37 7.86 -18.81
N ALA A 461 -1.94 9.06 -19.23
CA ALA A 461 -0.52 9.36 -19.45
C ALA A 461 0.22 9.48 -18.11
N LEU A 462 -0.45 10.04 -17.09
CA LEU A 462 0.08 10.14 -15.74
C LEU A 462 0.24 8.76 -15.07
N GLU A 463 -0.72 7.86 -15.31
CA GLU A 463 -0.73 6.51 -14.73
C GLU A 463 0.01 5.47 -15.57
N TYR A 464 0.62 5.90 -16.69
CA TYR A 464 1.33 5.04 -17.63
C TYR A 464 0.45 3.90 -18.17
N ILE A 465 -0.85 4.15 -18.31
CA ILE A 465 -1.78 3.23 -18.98
C ILE A 465 -1.57 3.37 -20.50
N PRO A 466 -1.47 2.25 -21.24
CA PRO A 466 -1.17 2.28 -22.67
C PRO A 466 -2.27 2.93 -23.52
N SER A 467 -1.90 3.32 -24.74
CA SER A 467 -2.87 3.82 -25.71
C SER A 467 -3.81 2.71 -26.20
N ASP A 468 -4.96 3.09 -26.76
CA ASP A 468 -5.88 2.14 -27.40
C ASP A 468 -5.18 1.34 -28.51
N GLU A 469 -4.30 1.99 -29.28
CA GLU A 469 -3.53 1.36 -30.36
C GLU A 469 -2.60 0.27 -29.80
N ASP A 470 -1.88 0.57 -28.71
CA ASP A 470 -0.99 -0.40 -28.06
C ASP A 470 -1.74 -1.58 -27.46
N LEU A 471 -2.91 -1.33 -26.84
CA LEU A 471 -3.75 -2.38 -26.24
C LEU A 471 -4.35 -3.29 -27.31
N LEU A 472 -4.86 -2.72 -28.41
CA LEU A 472 -5.44 -3.49 -29.52
C LEU A 472 -4.38 -4.26 -30.30
N GLU A 473 -3.17 -3.73 -30.43
CA GLU A 473 -2.06 -4.46 -31.05
C GLU A 473 -1.63 -5.64 -30.17
N ARG A 474 -1.55 -5.45 -28.85
CA ARG A 474 -1.33 -6.56 -27.90
C ARG A 474 -2.44 -7.60 -27.94
N GLU A 475 -3.71 -7.18 -28.01
CA GLU A 475 -4.87 -8.08 -28.12
C GLU A 475 -4.72 -9.03 -29.31
N LYS A 476 -4.34 -8.51 -30.49
CA LYS A 476 -4.10 -9.33 -31.70
C LYS A 476 -2.96 -10.33 -31.53
N GLN A 477 -1.99 -10.03 -30.67
CA GLN A 477 -0.87 -10.92 -30.32
C GLN A 477 -1.24 -11.92 -29.22
N GLY A 478 -2.48 -11.90 -28.72
CA GLY A 478 -2.94 -12.78 -27.65
C GLY A 478 -2.56 -12.28 -26.25
N ILE A 479 -2.14 -11.03 -26.11
CA ILE A 479 -1.68 -10.42 -24.86
C ILE A 479 -2.75 -9.45 -24.34
N GLY A 480 -3.24 -9.69 -23.12
CA GLY A 480 -4.16 -8.78 -22.43
C GLY A 480 -3.42 -7.66 -21.69
N MET A 481 -4.14 -6.94 -20.82
CA MET A 481 -3.50 -6.04 -19.86
C MET A 481 -2.66 -6.83 -18.85
N THR A 482 -1.50 -6.29 -18.51
CA THR A 482 -0.59 -6.83 -17.49
C THR A 482 -1.12 -6.53 -16.09
N ARG A 483 -0.69 -7.30 -15.09
CA ARG A 483 -1.09 -7.09 -13.69
C ARG A 483 -0.82 -5.67 -13.18
N PRO A 484 0.33 -5.01 -13.46
CA PRO A 484 0.55 -3.63 -13.04
C PRO A 484 -0.47 -2.65 -13.63
N GLU A 485 -0.90 -2.86 -14.87
CA GLU A 485 -1.94 -2.04 -15.52
C GLU A 485 -3.31 -2.31 -14.88
N LEU A 486 -3.63 -3.58 -14.60
CA LEU A 486 -4.87 -3.98 -13.92
C LEU A 486 -4.93 -3.47 -12.48
N SER A 487 -3.82 -3.44 -11.75
CA SER A 487 -3.76 -2.88 -10.39
C SER A 487 -4.22 -1.41 -10.37
N VAL A 488 -3.86 -0.63 -11.39
CA VAL A 488 -4.31 0.76 -11.53
C VAL A 488 -5.81 0.80 -11.80
N LEU A 489 -6.33 0.03 -12.77
CA LEU A 489 -7.77 0.03 -13.07
C LEU A 489 -8.64 -0.43 -11.89
N VAL A 490 -8.19 -1.43 -11.13
CA VAL A 490 -8.84 -1.89 -9.89
C VAL A 490 -8.89 -0.75 -8.86
N ALA A 491 -7.79 -0.02 -8.68
CA ALA A 491 -7.75 1.11 -7.77
C ALA A 491 -8.74 2.21 -8.19
N TYR A 492 -8.71 2.64 -9.46
CA TYR A 492 -9.62 3.68 -9.96
C TYR A 492 -11.09 3.26 -9.92
N GLY A 493 -11.40 1.99 -10.21
CA GLY A 493 -12.76 1.47 -10.05
C GLY A 493 -13.28 1.57 -8.61
N LYS A 494 -12.43 1.26 -7.63
CA LYS A 494 -12.78 1.45 -6.21
C LYS A 494 -12.95 2.93 -5.86
N MET A 495 -12.06 3.80 -6.34
CA MET A 495 -12.14 5.24 -6.03
C MET A 495 -13.46 5.85 -6.48
N VAL A 496 -13.84 5.64 -7.74
CA VAL A 496 -15.08 6.20 -8.30
C VAL A 496 -16.29 5.64 -7.57
N LEU A 497 -16.33 4.33 -7.34
CA LEU A 497 -17.44 3.71 -6.61
C LEU A 497 -17.57 4.23 -5.18
N LYS A 498 -16.46 4.46 -4.48
CA LYS A 498 -16.53 5.06 -3.14
C LYS A 498 -17.18 6.44 -3.19
N GLU A 499 -16.77 7.30 -4.11
CA GLU A 499 -17.37 8.63 -4.26
C GLU A 499 -18.86 8.58 -4.61
N GLU A 500 -19.27 7.66 -5.49
CA GLU A 500 -20.68 7.51 -5.90
C GLU A 500 -21.56 6.87 -4.83
N LEU A 501 -21.00 6.00 -3.97
CA LEU A 501 -21.74 5.26 -2.96
C LEU A 501 -21.96 6.05 -1.65
N VAL A 502 -21.14 7.09 -1.38
CA VAL A 502 -21.29 7.94 -0.19
C VAL A 502 -22.52 8.84 -0.35
N THR A 503 -23.67 8.28 -0.01
CA THR A 503 -24.99 8.92 -0.09
C THR A 503 -25.83 8.60 1.14
N ASP A 504 -26.74 9.51 1.50
CA ASP A 504 -27.65 9.30 2.62
C ASP A 504 -28.57 8.08 2.42
N GLU A 505 -28.96 7.78 1.19
CA GLU A 505 -29.80 6.62 0.89
C GLU A 505 -29.10 5.31 1.23
N ILE A 506 -27.82 5.17 0.87
CA ILE A 506 -27.02 3.98 1.16
C ILE A 506 -26.66 3.90 2.64
N ALA A 507 -26.25 5.02 3.24
CA ALA A 507 -25.84 5.07 4.64
C ALA A 507 -26.99 4.77 5.62
N ASN A 508 -28.24 5.03 5.22
CA ASN A 508 -29.43 4.79 6.05
C ASN A 508 -30.19 3.50 5.67
N ASP A 509 -29.76 2.75 4.65
CA ASP A 509 -30.35 1.45 4.30
C ASP A 509 -30.06 0.42 5.42
N PRO A 510 -31.09 -0.18 6.06
CA PRO A 510 -30.90 -1.14 7.17
C PRO A 510 -30.08 -2.38 6.81
N TYR A 511 -30.07 -2.79 5.55
CA TYR A 511 -29.26 -3.91 5.07
C TYR A 511 -27.78 -3.52 4.98
N HIS A 512 -27.49 -2.33 4.46
CA HIS A 512 -26.10 -1.85 4.34
C HIS A 512 -25.46 -1.49 5.68
N GLN A 513 -26.25 -1.17 6.71
CA GLN A 513 -25.73 -0.97 8.07
C GLN A 513 -24.98 -2.18 8.63
N GLN A 514 -25.25 -3.40 8.14
CA GLN A 514 -24.48 -4.58 8.53
C GLN A 514 -23.00 -4.47 8.13
N GLN A 515 -22.67 -3.73 7.06
CA GLN A 515 -21.28 -3.48 6.66
C GLN A 515 -20.55 -2.71 7.75
N LEU A 516 -21.15 -1.64 8.28
CA LEU A 516 -20.58 -0.89 9.40
C LEU A 516 -20.26 -1.79 10.60
N THR A 517 -21.16 -2.73 10.92
CA THR A 517 -20.89 -3.70 11.99
C THR A 517 -19.73 -4.64 11.63
N GLN A 518 -19.68 -5.15 10.40
CA GLN A 518 -18.64 -6.07 9.94
C GLN A 518 -17.25 -5.42 9.82
N TYR A 519 -17.18 -4.11 9.61
CA TYR A 519 -15.94 -3.34 9.61
C TYR A 519 -15.16 -3.50 10.92
N PHE A 520 -15.86 -3.46 12.05
CA PHE A 520 -15.21 -3.43 13.36
C PHE A 520 -14.87 -4.83 13.89
N PRO A 521 -13.78 -4.96 14.67
CA PRO A 521 -13.42 -6.21 15.33
C PRO A 521 -14.52 -6.77 16.23
N SER A 522 -14.49 -8.09 16.47
CA SER A 522 -15.46 -8.85 17.26
C SER A 522 -15.68 -8.28 18.66
N GLU A 523 -14.65 -7.72 19.28
CA GLU A 523 -14.75 -7.10 20.60
C GLU A 523 -15.69 -5.89 20.61
N LEU A 524 -15.64 -5.04 19.58
CA LEU A 524 -16.58 -3.92 19.45
C LEU A 524 -17.97 -4.38 19.03
N ARG A 525 -18.04 -5.35 18.11
CA ARG A 525 -19.30 -5.92 17.64
C ARG A 525 -20.12 -6.54 18.76
N ARG A 526 -19.49 -7.23 19.71
CA ARG A 526 -20.21 -7.92 20.80
C ARG A 526 -20.69 -6.96 21.88
N ASN A 527 -19.90 -5.94 22.21
CA ASN A 527 -20.13 -5.12 23.40
C ASN A 527 -20.74 -3.75 23.10
N TYR A 528 -20.58 -3.21 21.87
CA TYR A 528 -20.93 -1.82 21.55
C TYR A 528 -21.67 -1.66 20.21
N MET A 529 -22.32 -2.71 19.72
CA MET A 529 -23.05 -2.69 18.44
C MET A 529 -24.05 -1.54 18.33
N GLU A 530 -24.78 -1.25 19.40
CA GLU A 530 -25.82 -0.22 19.44
C GLU A 530 -25.26 1.20 19.26
N SER A 531 -23.98 1.42 19.57
CA SER A 531 -23.31 2.73 19.42
C SER A 531 -22.72 2.94 18.03
N MET A 532 -22.52 1.87 17.24
CA MET A 532 -21.89 1.95 15.91
C MET A 532 -22.59 2.89 14.92
N PRO A 533 -23.94 2.98 14.87
CA PRO A 533 -24.63 3.92 13.98
C PRO A 533 -24.28 5.40 14.21
N ASN A 534 -23.71 5.75 15.37
CA ASN A 534 -23.29 7.11 15.71
C ASN A 534 -21.86 7.43 15.23
N HIS A 535 -21.18 6.50 14.55
CA HIS A 535 -19.84 6.75 14.04
C HIS A 535 -19.86 7.90 13.02
N PRO A 536 -19.03 8.96 13.18
CA PRO A 536 -19.05 10.12 12.29
C PRO A 536 -18.80 9.79 10.81
N LEU A 537 -18.00 8.75 10.55
CA LEU A 537 -17.68 8.27 9.19
C LEU A 537 -18.53 7.07 8.75
N ARG A 538 -19.74 6.87 9.31
CA ARG A 538 -20.56 5.69 9.00
C ARG A 538 -20.84 5.54 7.50
N ALA A 539 -21.08 6.65 6.80
CA ALA A 539 -21.41 6.64 5.38
C ALA A 539 -20.20 6.23 4.55
N GLU A 540 -19.02 6.76 4.89
CA GLU A 540 -17.76 6.50 4.23
C GLU A 540 -17.27 5.07 4.49
N ILE A 541 -17.42 4.55 5.71
CA ILE A 541 -17.10 3.14 6.03
C ILE A 541 -17.97 2.18 5.22
N ILE A 542 -19.30 2.36 5.26
CA ILE A 542 -20.24 1.51 4.52
C ILE A 542 -19.91 1.53 3.03
N SER A 543 -19.72 2.72 2.46
CA SER A 543 -19.44 2.90 1.03
C SER A 543 -18.11 2.27 0.61
N THR A 544 -17.08 2.38 1.46
CA THR A 544 -15.77 1.77 1.23
C THR A 544 -15.85 0.25 1.20
N MET A 545 -16.56 -0.35 2.17
CA MET A 545 -16.74 -1.80 2.21
C MET A 545 -17.51 -2.30 0.99
N LEU A 546 -18.60 -1.61 0.61
CA LEU A 546 -19.38 -1.97 -0.56
C LEU A 546 -18.58 -1.84 -1.85
N ALA A 547 -17.82 -0.75 -2.03
CA ALA A 547 -16.95 -0.57 -3.19
C ALA A 547 -15.86 -1.65 -3.27
N ASN A 548 -15.23 -1.97 -2.14
CA ASN A 548 -14.25 -3.05 -2.04
C ASN A 548 -14.88 -4.38 -2.43
N GLN A 549 -16.06 -4.70 -1.88
CA GLN A 549 -16.76 -5.95 -2.17
C GLN A 549 -17.13 -6.04 -3.66
N MET A 550 -17.72 -5.00 -4.22
CA MET A 550 -18.12 -4.94 -5.64
C MET A 550 -16.93 -5.20 -6.56
N VAL A 551 -15.83 -4.48 -6.36
CA VAL A 551 -14.65 -4.61 -7.24
C VAL A 551 -13.92 -5.93 -7.01
N ASN A 552 -13.79 -6.36 -5.75
CA ASN A 552 -13.08 -7.60 -5.43
C ASN A 552 -13.80 -8.83 -6.00
N GLU A 553 -15.14 -8.86 -5.95
CA GLU A 553 -15.93 -10.00 -6.39
C GLU A 553 -16.33 -9.93 -7.87
N MET A 554 -16.67 -8.75 -8.39
CA MET A 554 -17.26 -8.59 -9.72
C MET A 554 -16.31 -8.01 -10.78
N GLY A 555 -15.17 -7.46 -10.37
CA GLY A 555 -14.21 -6.82 -11.25
C GLY A 555 -14.38 -5.30 -11.36
N CYS A 556 -13.31 -4.61 -11.77
CA CYS A 556 -13.20 -3.16 -11.70
C CYS A 556 -14.17 -2.37 -12.61
N ASN A 557 -14.54 -2.94 -13.76
CA ASN A 557 -15.40 -2.30 -14.76
C ASN A 557 -16.86 -2.78 -14.71
N PHE A 558 -17.23 -3.65 -13.76
CA PHE A 558 -18.55 -4.28 -13.69
C PHE A 558 -19.69 -3.27 -13.62
N VAL A 559 -19.58 -2.29 -12.70
CA VAL A 559 -20.63 -1.29 -12.47
C VAL A 559 -20.80 -0.41 -13.69
N THR A 560 -19.71 0.15 -14.22
CA THR A 560 -19.72 0.99 -15.41
C THR A 560 -20.33 0.28 -16.61
N ARG A 561 -19.94 -0.98 -16.86
CA ARG A 561 -20.51 -1.79 -17.94
C ARG A 561 -22.01 -1.94 -17.80
N LEU A 562 -22.50 -2.27 -16.61
CA LEU A 562 -23.93 -2.42 -16.37
C LEU A 562 -24.71 -1.11 -16.47
N GLN A 563 -24.14 0.01 -16.02
CA GLN A 563 -24.74 1.32 -16.20
C GLN A 563 -24.90 1.66 -17.69
N GLU A 564 -23.88 1.40 -18.51
CA GLU A 564 -23.94 1.64 -19.96
C GLU A 564 -24.96 0.73 -20.68
N GLU A 565 -25.05 -0.54 -20.28
CA GLU A 565 -25.95 -1.51 -20.93
C GLU A 565 -27.42 -1.35 -20.51
N THR A 566 -27.68 -0.99 -19.25
CA THR A 566 -29.03 -1.01 -18.66
C THR A 566 -29.59 0.38 -18.35
N GLY A 567 -28.74 1.40 -18.25
CA GLY A 567 -29.11 2.72 -17.72
C GLY A 567 -29.44 2.73 -16.23
N ALA A 568 -29.21 1.63 -15.51
CA ALA A 568 -29.48 1.52 -14.08
C ALA A 568 -28.52 2.39 -13.26
N THR A 569 -29.00 2.88 -12.11
CA THR A 569 -28.15 3.59 -11.15
C THR A 569 -27.26 2.62 -10.38
N VAL A 570 -26.16 3.10 -9.82
CA VAL A 570 -25.26 2.31 -8.96
C VAL A 570 -26.02 1.60 -7.84
N LEU A 571 -27.02 2.27 -7.26
CA LEU A 571 -27.88 1.70 -6.22
C LEU A 571 -28.63 0.45 -6.69
N ILE A 572 -29.24 0.49 -7.88
CA ILE A 572 -29.94 -0.67 -8.44
C ILE A 572 -28.94 -1.81 -8.69
N LEU A 573 -27.76 -1.50 -9.23
CA LEU A 573 -26.71 -2.49 -9.49
C LEU A 573 -26.16 -3.12 -8.22
N LEU A 574 -26.07 -2.34 -7.15
CA LEU A 574 -25.72 -2.84 -5.83
C LEU A 574 -26.77 -3.83 -5.33
N MET A 575 -28.06 -3.54 -5.49
CA MET A 575 -29.13 -4.48 -5.16
C MET A 575 -29.06 -5.76 -6.00
N LEU A 576 -28.72 -5.67 -7.29
CA LEU A 576 -28.49 -6.85 -8.15
C LEU A 576 -27.33 -7.71 -7.64
N MET A 577 -26.21 -7.08 -7.27
CA MET A 577 -25.07 -7.79 -6.71
C MET A 577 -25.47 -8.55 -5.43
N ARG A 578 -26.27 -7.96 -4.54
CA ARG A 578 -26.78 -8.65 -3.33
C ARG A 578 -27.43 -9.99 -3.67
N HIS A 579 -28.20 -10.03 -4.76
CA HIS A 579 -28.82 -11.26 -5.22
C HIS A 579 -27.77 -12.23 -5.78
N LEU A 580 -26.86 -11.79 -6.64
CA LEU A 580 -25.86 -12.67 -7.26
C LEU A 580 -24.90 -13.33 -6.24
N VAL A 581 -24.45 -12.56 -5.24
CA VAL A 581 -23.44 -13.01 -4.26
C VAL A 581 -24.02 -14.03 -3.26
N ARG A 582 -25.30 -13.90 -2.90
CA ARG A 582 -26.00 -14.86 -2.02
C ARG A 582 -26.06 -16.27 -2.60
N PHE A 583 -26.02 -16.43 -3.92
CA PHE A 583 -26.04 -17.74 -4.59
C PHE A 583 -24.64 -18.31 -4.88
N THR A 584 -23.57 -17.55 -4.62
CA THR A 584 -22.17 -17.97 -4.83
C THR A 584 -21.44 -18.39 -3.55
N VAL A 585 -22.14 -18.57 -2.43
CA VAL A 585 -21.57 -19.16 -1.21
C VAL A 585 -21.20 -20.62 -1.48
N LEU A 586 -19.95 -20.86 -1.88
CA LEU A 586 -19.39 -22.20 -2.05
C LEU A 586 -18.97 -22.80 -0.70
N PRO A 587 -18.98 -24.14 -0.57
CA PRO A 587 -18.41 -24.83 0.59
C PRO A 587 -16.92 -24.51 0.73
N THR A 588 -16.46 -24.36 1.97
CA THR A 588 -15.09 -24.04 2.40
C THR A 588 -13.98 -24.92 1.79
N HIS A 589 -14.32 -26.06 1.17
CA HIS A 589 -13.39 -27.02 0.59
C HIS A 589 -12.83 -26.65 -0.81
N LEU A 590 -13.41 -25.67 -1.53
CA LEU A 590 -12.89 -25.21 -2.84
C LEU A 590 -12.01 -23.95 -2.75
N SER A 591 -11.86 -23.39 -1.55
CA SER A 591 -11.32 -22.03 -1.29
C SER A 591 -9.85 -21.78 -1.66
N LYS A 592 -9.10 -22.79 -2.16
CA LYS A 592 -7.62 -22.71 -2.26
C LYS A 592 -7.00 -23.41 -3.49
N SER A 593 -7.62 -23.34 -4.68
CA SER A 593 -7.02 -23.89 -5.92
C SER A 593 -7.25 -23.01 -7.15
N GLU A 594 -6.47 -23.20 -8.23
CA GLU A 594 -6.68 -22.58 -9.56
C GLU A 594 -8.13 -22.76 -10.06
N SER A 595 -8.79 -23.83 -9.64
CA SER A 595 -10.21 -24.11 -9.91
C SER A 595 -11.14 -22.98 -9.43
N LEU A 596 -10.78 -22.25 -8.37
CA LEU A 596 -11.58 -21.13 -7.85
C LEU A 596 -11.48 -19.89 -8.75
N ILE A 597 -10.26 -19.58 -9.25
CA ILE A 597 -10.03 -18.48 -10.19
C ILE A 597 -10.77 -18.77 -11.50
N MET A 598 -10.61 -19.99 -12.04
CA MET A 598 -11.32 -20.42 -13.25
C MET A 598 -12.85 -20.36 -13.07
N TRP A 599 -13.35 -20.84 -11.93
CA TRP A 599 -14.79 -20.83 -11.64
C TRP A 599 -15.34 -19.40 -11.53
N ARG A 600 -14.65 -18.50 -10.81
CA ARG A 600 -15.05 -17.09 -10.71
C ARG A 600 -14.98 -16.39 -12.06
N ALA A 601 -13.89 -16.56 -12.81
CA ALA A 601 -13.74 -15.98 -14.15
C ALA A 601 -14.85 -16.43 -15.11
N GLN A 602 -15.24 -17.72 -15.07
CA GLN A 602 -16.35 -18.25 -15.85
C GLN A 602 -17.70 -17.62 -15.44
N LYS A 603 -17.97 -17.48 -14.14
CA LYS A 603 -19.17 -16.81 -13.63
C LYS A 603 -19.25 -15.34 -14.05
N LEU A 604 -18.13 -14.61 -14.02
CA LEU A 604 -18.07 -13.20 -14.44
C LEU A 604 -18.20 -13.01 -15.96
N SER A 605 -17.91 -14.05 -16.74
CA SER A 605 -18.08 -14.05 -18.20
C SER A 605 -19.51 -14.32 -18.68
N MET A 606 -20.45 -14.65 -17.78
CA MET A 606 -21.86 -14.82 -18.15
C MET A 606 -22.48 -13.48 -18.58
N SER A 607 -23.25 -13.50 -19.68
CA SER A 607 -23.88 -12.29 -20.23
C SER A 607 -24.90 -11.68 -19.26
N CYS A 608 -25.07 -10.36 -19.30
CA CYS A 608 -26.09 -9.64 -18.52
C CYS A 608 -27.50 -10.16 -18.78
N CYS A 609 -27.82 -10.55 -20.02
CA CYS A 609 -29.11 -11.17 -20.35
C CYS A 609 -29.32 -12.51 -19.62
N SER A 610 -28.28 -13.33 -19.43
CA SER A 610 -28.39 -14.57 -18.65
C SER A 610 -28.55 -14.29 -17.15
N LEU A 611 -27.85 -13.30 -16.60
CA LEU A 611 -27.95 -12.92 -15.18
C LEU A 611 -29.31 -12.28 -14.84
N PHE A 612 -29.84 -11.45 -15.74
CA PHE A 612 -31.19 -10.87 -15.59
C PHE A 612 -32.30 -11.88 -15.92
N ALA A 613 -32.17 -12.71 -16.95
CA ALA A 613 -33.24 -13.67 -17.34
C ALA A 613 -33.35 -14.87 -16.40
N GLU A 614 -32.27 -15.30 -15.73
CA GLU A 614 -32.35 -16.34 -14.69
C GLU A 614 -32.94 -15.83 -13.36
N HIS A 615 -32.94 -14.51 -13.12
CA HIS A 615 -33.16 -13.97 -11.76
C HIS A 615 -34.21 -12.83 -11.66
N PHE A 616 -34.77 -12.36 -12.77
CA PHE A 616 -35.90 -11.42 -12.83
C PHE A 616 -37.08 -11.97 -13.66
N VAL A 617 -37.42 -13.24 -13.44
CA VAL A 617 -38.77 -13.76 -13.73
C VAL A 617 -39.46 -14.00 -12.39
N ASP A 618 -39.80 -12.91 -11.70
CA ASP A 618 -40.98 -12.74 -10.83
C ASP A 618 -40.98 -11.36 -10.17
#